data_AF-A0A5M6CIQ6-F1
#
_entry.id   AF-A0A5M6CIQ6-F1
#
_cell.length_a   1.000
_cell.length_b   1.000
_cell.length_c   1.000
_cell.angle_alpha   90.00
_cell.angle_beta   90.00
_cell.angle_gamma   90.00
#
_symmetry.space_group_name_H-M   'P 1'
#
loop_
_entity.id
_entity.type
_entity.pdbx_description
1 polymer ?
#
loop_
_entity_poly.entity_id
_entity_poly.type
_entity_poly.pdbx_seq_one_letter_code
_entity_poly.pdbx_strand_id
1 'polypeptide(L)'
;MRHFFLWAVAISALCSSCETADESIFENQKASDVKLENNHRTLSDYDLYTSVVSSFEYNKTQSHYNNQLEFEQHVNNSVLNGSTYEAINFARLSTLEHTDATFVSQLMYSTNTKAAIVGILNGTFIIGNLTLITDTDEQNLIMTLYALHNDGNGDDEWKNNRTIAFAYGAQHNLTQAILYAGTVNLVQYKN
;
A
#
# COMPACT_ATOMS: atom_id res chain seq x y z
N MET A 1 11.39 -39.68 29.34
CA MET A 1 10.13 -39.46 30.09
C MET A 1 10.49 -38.84 31.43
N ARG A 2 9.77 -37.75 31.77
CA ARG A 2 9.67 -37.15 33.11
C ARG A 2 10.91 -36.32 33.53
N HIS A 3 10.80 -35.10 34.05
CA HIS A 3 9.62 -34.34 34.48
C HIS A 3 10.09 -32.97 34.98
N PHE A 4 9.24 -31.95 34.82
CA PHE A 4 8.96 -30.83 35.75
C PHE A 4 10.14 -29.94 36.21
N PHE A 5 10.05 -28.63 36.45
CA PHE A 5 9.11 -27.51 36.31
C PHE A 5 9.78 -26.39 37.15
N LEU A 6 9.25 -25.16 37.08
CA LEU A 6 9.45 -24.05 38.05
C LEU A 6 10.71 -23.19 37.85
N TRP A 7 10.55 -21.98 37.29
CA TRP A 7 10.19 -20.70 37.94
C TRP A 7 11.46 -19.97 38.43
N ALA A 8 11.88 -18.89 37.79
CA ALA A 8 11.38 -17.51 37.92
C ALA A 8 12.09 -16.73 39.03
N VAL A 9 12.51 -15.52 38.63
CA VAL A 9 12.87 -14.34 39.44
C VAL A 9 14.22 -14.37 40.16
N ALA A 10 15.17 -13.65 39.59
CA ALA A 10 16.08 -12.82 40.40
C ALA A 10 16.25 -11.47 39.69
N ILE A 11 15.36 -10.54 40.04
CA ILE A 11 15.61 -9.11 39.90
C ILE A 11 16.72 -8.78 40.89
N SER A 12 17.94 -8.57 40.42
CA SER A 12 18.95 -7.84 41.16
C SER A 12 18.92 -6.39 40.70
N ALA A 13 18.28 -5.57 41.54
CA ALA A 13 18.39 -4.13 41.50
C ALA A 13 19.83 -3.68 41.82
N LEU A 14 20.10 -2.42 41.47
CA LEU A 14 21.19 -1.54 41.92
C LEU A 14 22.50 -1.66 41.14
N CYS A 15 22.75 -0.69 40.26
CA CYS A 15 23.60 0.44 40.66
C CYS A 15 23.42 1.62 39.70
N SER A 16 23.02 2.73 40.32
CA SER A 16 22.95 4.07 39.78
C SER A 16 24.35 4.58 39.39
N SER A 17 24.38 5.50 38.43
CA SER A 17 25.46 6.42 38.09
C SER A 17 26.80 5.84 37.63
N CYS A 18 27.01 5.81 36.32
CA CYS A 18 28.23 6.34 35.74
C CYS A 18 27.93 6.85 34.33
N GLU A 19 27.77 8.17 34.19
CA GLU A 19 28.09 8.85 32.94
C GLU A 19 29.56 8.60 32.65
N THR A 20 29.89 8.14 31.45
CA THR A 20 31.06 8.61 30.70
C THR A 20 30.96 8.10 29.26
N ALA A 21 31.12 9.03 28.33
CA ALA A 21 31.44 8.76 26.95
C ALA A 21 32.73 7.90 26.88
N ASP A 22 32.76 6.87 26.06
CA ASP A 22 33.45 6.93 24.76
C ASP A 22 33.24 5.62 24.00
N GLU A 23 33.41 5.72 22.70
CA GLU A 23 33.22 4.70 21.67
C GLU A 23 34.04 3.42 21.92
N SER A 24 33.45 2.26 21.63
CA SER A 24 33.90 1.39 20.53
C SER A 24 33.47 -0.08 20.70
N ILE A 25 33.12 -0.66 19.54
CA ILE A 25 33.28 -2.09 19.16
C ILE A 25 32.10 -3.05 19.41
N PHE A 26 31.40 -3.25 18.30
CA PHE A 26 30.97 -4.51 17.67
C PHE A 26 29.80 -5.34 18.22
N GLU A 27 28.83 -5.48 17.30
CA GLU A 27 28.28 -6.74 16.76
C GLU A 27 26.87 -7.21 17.16
N ASN A 28 26.11 -7.41 16.09
CA ASN A 28 25.03 -8.35 15.86
C ASN A 28 23.59 -8.00 16.27
N GLN A 29 22.83 -7.74 15.20
CA GLN A 29 21.50 -8.30 14.93
C GLN A 29 20.45 -8.15 16.03
N LYS A 30 19.49 -7.26 15.75
CA LYS A 30 18.08 -7.62 15.84
C LYS A 30 17.25 -6.72 14.94
N ALA A 31 16.41 -7.36 14.13
CA ALA A 31 15.32 -6.73 13.41
C ALA A 31 14.60 -5.76 14.36
N SER A 32 14.63 -4.48 14.01
CA SER A 32 13.76 -3.50 14.64
C SER A 32 12.34 -3.80 14.17
N ASP A 33 11.58 -4.48 15.02
CA ASP A 33 10.12 -4.33 15.06
C ASP A 33 9.85 -2.83 15.20
N VAL A 34 9.57 -2.18 14.07
CA VAL A 34 9.02 -0.83 14.07
C VAL A 34 7.57 -0.98 14.51
N LYS A 35 7.36 -1.01 15.83
CA LYS A 35 6.09 -0.55 16.39
C LYS A 35 5.99 0.92 16.01
N LEU A 36 5.10 1.20 15.06
CA LEU A 36 4.64 2.55 14.70
C LEU A 36 3.95 3.18 15.92
N GLU A 37 4.73 3.66 16.89
CA GLU A 37 4.29 4.69 17.83
C GLU A 37 4.31 6.03 17.08
N ASN A 38 3.26 6.28 16.31
CA ASN A 38 3.14 7.50 15.54
C ASN A 38 2.54 8.63 16.37
N ASN A 39 3.36 9.65 16.61
CA ASN A 39 2.92 11.03 16.72
C ASN A 39 1.81 11.32 15.68
N HIS A 40 0.72 11.97 16.11
CA HIS A 40 -0.54 12.20 15.39
C HIS A 40 -0.39 12.95 14.03
N ARG A 41 0.17 12.30 13.01
CA ARG A 41 -0.04 12.63 11.60
C ARG A 41 -1.13 11.71 11.07
N THR A 42 -2.23 12.27 10.56
CA THR A 42 -3.20 11.49 9.78
C THR A 42 -2.48 10.98 8.52
N LEU A 43 -2.35 9.66 8.38
CA LEU A 43 -1.77 9.04 7.19
C LEU A 43 -2.73 9.25 6.01
N SER A 44 -2.20 9.66 4.85
CA SER A 44 -3.01 9.71 3.62
C SER A 44 -3.20 8.31 3.03
N ASP A 45 -4.20 8.13 2.18
CA ASP A 45 -4.42 6.86 1.47
C ASP A 45 -3.20 6.45 0.62
N TYR A 46 -2.49 7.43 0.06
CA TYR A 46 -1.23 7.21 -0.63
C TYR A 46 -0.10 6.75 0.32
N ASP A 47 0.02 7.34 1.51
CA ASP A 47 1.00 6.92 2.51
C ASP A 47 0.73 5.46 2.96
N LEU A 48 -0.54 5.08 3.10
CA LEU A 48 -0.92 3.70 3.41
C LEU A 48 -0.59 2.76 2.25
N TYR A 49 -0.98 3.11 1.03
CA TYR A 49 -0.67 2.33 -0.18
C TYR A 49 0.84 2.06 -0.31
N THR A 50 1.66 3.10 -0.19
CA THR A 50 3.12 2.98 -0.31
C THR A 50 3.70 2.12 0.80
N SER A 51 3.23 2.26 2.03
CA SER A 51 3.63 1.41 3.17
C SER A 51 3.32 -0.07 2.91
N VAL A 52 2.10 -0.39 2.45
CA VAL A 52 1.69 -1.77 2.17
C VAL A 52 2.50 -2.37 1.04
N VAL A 53 2.66 -1.65 -0.07
CA VAL A 53 3.40 -2.15 -1.25
C VAL A 53 4.89 -2.32 -0.94
N SER A 54 5.51 -1.37 -0.24
CA SER A 54 6.96 -1.41 0.06
C SER A 54 7.34 -2.47 1.10
N SER A 55 6.40 -2.90 1.93
CA SER A 55 6.61 -3.95 2.93
C SER A 55 6.40 -5.37 2.38
N PHE A 56 5.90 -5.52 1.15
CA PHE A 56 5.75 -6.81 0.50
C PHE A 56 7.03 -7.23 -0.23
N GLU A 57 7.50 -8.46 0.02
CA GLU A 57 8.66 -9.03 -0.66
C GLU A 57 8.22 -10.00 -1.77
N TYR A 58 8.54 -9.66 -3.03
CA TYR A 58 8.22 -10.53 -4.17
C TYR A 58 9.17 -11.73 -4.24
N ASN A 59 8.63 -12.94 -4.15
CA ASN A 59 9.38 -14.18 -4.22
C ASN A 59 9.53 -14.67 -5.67
N LYS A 60 10.73 -14.44 -6.25
CA LYS A 60 11.07 -14.85 -7.62
C LYS A 60 11.08 -16.37 -7.86
N THR A 61 11.08 -17.19 -6.82
CA THR A 61 11.02 -18.66 -6.94
C THR A 61 9.60 -19.19 -7.08
N GLN A 62 8.60 -18.36 -6.79
CA GLN A 62 7.19 -18.70 -6.91
C GLN A 62 6.61 -18.21 -8.23
N SER A 63 5.46 -18.77 -8.62
CA SER A 63 4.70 -18.25 -9.76
C SER A 63 4.19 -16.83 -9.46
N HIS A 64 3.92 -16.06 -10.52
CA HIS A 64 3.29 -14.75 -10.37
C HIS A 64 1.95 -14.86 -9.63
N TYR A 65 1.13 -15.85 -9.98
CA TYR A 65 -0.14 -16.12 -9.31
C TYR A 65 0.00 -16.35 -7.80
N ASN A 66 1.01 -17.09 -7.35
CA ASN A 66 1.24 -17.31 -5.92
C ASN A 66 1.67 -16.01 -5.20
N ASN A 67 2.52 -15.19 -5.84
CA ASN A 67 2.85 -13.87 -5.32
C ASN A 67 1.62 -12.97 -5.19
N GLN A 68 0.67 -13.04 -6.14
CA GLN A 68 -0.59 -12.28 -6.05
C GLN A 68 -1.44 -12.72 -4.85
N LEU A 69 -1.50 -14.03 -4.56
CA LEU A 69 -2.22 -14.55 -3.38
C LEU A 69 -1.55 -14.16 -2.06
N GLU A 70 -0.21 -14.20 -1.99
CA GLU A 70 0.54 -13.76 -0.80
C GLU A 70 0.37 -12.24 -0.59
N PHE A 71 0.36 -11.46 -1.68
CA PHE A 71 0.10 -10.03 -1.60
C PHE A 71 -1.31 -9.72 -1.10
N GLU A 72 -2.33 -10.47 -1.54
CA GLU A 72 -3.69 -10.35 -1.01
C GLU A 72 -3.73 -10.56 0.51
N GLN A 73 -3.06 -11.58 1.01
CA GLN A 73 -2.95 -11.83 2.46
C GLN A 73 -2.21 -10.68 3.16
N HIS A 74 -1.13 -10.19 2.57
CA HIS A 74 -0.36 -9.07 3.09
C HIS A 74 -1.19 -7.79 3.22
N VAL A 75 -1.96 -7.43 2.19
CA VAL A 75 -2.86 -6.28 2.21
C VAL A 75 -3.92 -6.44 3.30
N ASN A 76 -4.57 -7.61 3.37
CA ASN A 76 -5.61 -7.89 4.36
C ASN A 76 -5.09 -7.88 5.81
N ASN A 77 -3.81 -8.17 6.03
CA ASN A 77 -3.17 -8.08 7.34
C ASN A 77 -2.69 -6.66 7.68
N SER A 78 -2.33 -5.88 6.67
CA SER A 78 -1.73 -4.55 6.84
C SER A 78 -2.77 -3.43 6.92
N VAL A 79 -3.92 -3.60 6.27
CA VAL A 79 -5.04 -2.67 6.34
C VAL A 79 -6.02 -3.19 7.38
N LEU A 80 -6.27 -2.40 8.42
CA LEU A 80 -7.19 -2.77 9.51
C LEU A 80 -8.64 -2.87 8.97
N ASN A 81 -8.98 -4.04 8.46
CA ASN A 81 -10.34 -4.39 8.07
C ASN A 81 -11.03 -5.11 9.22
N GLY A 82 -12.27 -4.71 9.51
CA GLY A 82 -13.13 -5.42 10.45
C GLY A 82 -13.43 -6.84 9.97
N SER A 83 -12.56 -7.79 10.27
CA SER A 83 -12.80 -9.25 10.33
C SER A 83 -13.21 -10.00 9.05
N THR A 84 -13.29 -9.39 7.87
CA THR A 84 -13.61 -10.12 6.62
C THR A 84 -12.43 -10.11 5.66
N TYR A 85 -12.01 -11.33 5.28
CA TYR A 85 -11.02 -11.54 4.24
C TYR A 85 -11.65 -11.26 2.88
N GLU A 86 -11.08 -10.33 2.13
CA GLU A 86 -11.54 -9.99 0.78
C GLU A 86 -10.64 -10.66 -0.25
N ALA A 87 -11.24 -11.55 -1.05
CA ALA A 87 -10.53 -12.24 -2.12
C ALA A 87 -10.48 -11.40 -3.40
N ILE A 88 -9.33 -11.42 -4.09
CA ILE A 88 -9.18 -10.74 -5.37
C ILE A 88 -10.01 -11.43 -6.45
N ASN A 89 -10.68 -10.64 -7.27
CA ASN A 89 -11.32 -11.15 -8.47
C ASN A 89 -10.29 -11.18 -9.61
N PHE A 90 -9.69 -12.34 -9.88
CA PHE A 90 -8.66 -12.49 -10.91
C PHE A 90 -9.14 -12.15 -12.34
N ALA A 91 -10.43 -12.35 -12.66
CA ALA A 91 -10.96 -11.95 -13.97
C ALA A 91 -11.00 -10.42 -14.10
N ARG A 92 -11.39 -9.73 -13.02
CA ARG A 92 -11.35 -8.27 -12.96
C ARG A 92 -9.92 -7.74 -12.98
N LEU A 93 -9.02 -8.34 -12.20
CA LEU A 93 -7.61 -7.98 -12.19
C LEU A 93 -7.00 -8.07 -13.58
N SER A 94 -7.20 -9.19 -14.28
CA SER A 94 -6.70 -9.36 -15.65
C SER A 94 -7.23 -8.29 -16.62
N THR A 95 -8.46 -7.81 -16.43
CA THR A 95 -9.00 -6.67 -17.18
C THR A 95 -8.25 -5.38 -16.87
N LEU A 96 -7.99 -5.10 -15.59
CA LEU A 96 -7.30 -3.89 -15.13
C LEU A 96 -5.82 -3.85 -15.54
N GLU A 97 -5.17 -5.00 -15.62
CA GLU A 97 -3.78 -5.13 -16.09
C GLU A 97 -3.57 -4.69 -17.55
N HIS A 98 -4.64 -4.62 -18.36
CA HIS A 98 -4.58 -4.34 -19.80
C HIS A 98 -5.55 -3.22 -20.22
N THR A 99 -5.98 -2.40 -19.27
CA THR A 99 -7.01 -1.39 -19.51
C THR A 99 -6.40 -0.07 -19.97
N ASP A 100 -7.16 0.76 -20.66
CA ASP A 100 -6.73 2.10 -21.07
C ASP A 100 -7.61 3.19 -20.44
N ALA A 101 -7.31 4.45 -20.75
CA ALA A 101 -8.05 5.60 -20.22
C ALA A 101 -9.55 5.57 -20.56
N THR A 102 -10.00 4.83 -21.59
CA THR A 102 -11.43 4.71 -21.93
C THR A 102 -12.22 3.96 -20.86
N PHE A 103 -11.56 3.10 -20.07
CA PHE A 103 -12.17 2.40 -18.95
C PHE A 103 -12.70 3.34 -17.87
N VAL A 104 -12.10 4.54 -17.73
CA VAL A 104 -12.54 5.57 -16.77
C VAL A 104 -14.02 5.93 -16.96
N SER A 105 -14.54 5.84 -18.19
CA SER A 105 -15.95 6.08 -18.48
C SER A 105 -16.90 5.14 -17.71
N GLN A 106 -16.45 3.92 -17.39
CA GLN A 106 -17.21 2.86 -16.72
C GLN A 106 -17.22 3.00 -15.20
N LEU A 107 -16.35 3.84 -14.62
CA LEU A 107 -16.28 4.05 -13.18
C LEU A 107 -17.53 4.80 -12.67
N MET A 108 -17.89 4.61 -11.42
CA MET A 108 -19.06 5.18 -10.76
C MET A 108 -18.72 6.50 -10.04
N TYR A 109 -17.96 7.37 -10.72
CA TYR A 109 -17.58 8.69 -10.22
C TYR A 109 -18.33 9.82 -10.95
N SER A 110 -18.30 11.01 -10.35
CA SER A 110 -18.82 12.22 -10.99
C SER A 110 -18.08 12.56 -12.29
N THR A 111 -18.72 13.34 -13.16
CA THR A 111 -18.13 13.77 -14.44
C THR A 111 -16.81 14.51 -14.24
N ASN A 112 -16.73 15.39 -13.23
CA ASN A 112 -15.52 16.17 -12.95
C ASN A 112 -14.39 15.28 -12.43
N THR A 113 -14.72 14.28 -11.62
CA THR A 113 -13.75 13.29 -11.14
C THR A 113 -13.24 12.41 -12.27
N LYS A 114 -14.10 11.90 -13.15
CA LYS A 114 -13.67 11.18 -14.37
C LYS A 114 -12.76 12.03 -15.26
N ALA A 115 -13.10 13.31 -15.47
CA ALA A 115 -12.28 14.23 -16.24
C ALA A 115 -10.92 14.48 -15.58
N ALA A 116 -10.86 14.58 -14.25
CA ALA A 116 -9.62 14.68 -13.50
C ALA A 116 -8.77 13.41 -13.64
N ILE A 117 -9.36 12.22 -13.52
CA ILE A 117 -8.64 10.94 -13.72
C ILE A 117 -8.03 10.90 -15.14
N VAL A 118 -8.81 11.19 -16.18
CA VAL A 118 -8.30 11.24 -17.56
C VAL A 118 -7.19 12.29 -17.71
N GLY A 119 -7.33 13.45 -17.07
CA GLY A 119 -6.30 14.47 -17.04
C GLY A 119 -5.00 13.98 -16.38
N ILE A 120 -5.11 13.19 -15.31
CA ILE A 120 -3.95 12.61 -14.62
C ILE A 120 -3.23 11.64 -15.56
N LEU A 121 -3.96 10.69 -16.15
CA LEU A 121 -3.43 9.68 -17.08
C LEU A 121 -2.76 10.30 -18.32
N ASN A 122 -3.23 11.45 -18.77
CA ASN A 122 -2.67 12.16 -19.91
C ASN A 122 -1.59 13.20 -19.54
N GLY A 123 -1.26 13.35 -18.26
CA GLY A 123 -0.31 14.37 -17.78
C GLY A 123 -0.79 15.81 -17.96
N THR A 124 -2.09 16.04 -18.14
CA THR A 124 -2.70 17.37 -18.33
C THR A 124 -3.48 17.87 -17.11
N PHE A 125 -3.47 17.12 -16.00
CA PHE A 125 -4.18 17.49 -14.78
C PHE A 125 -3.57 18.74 -14.14
N ILE A 126 -4.44 19.66 -13.71
CA ILE A 126 -4.06 20.88 -13.02
C ILE A 126 -4.73 20.83 -11.64
N ILE A 127 -3.92 20.89 -10.57
CA ILE A 127 -4.40 20.79 -9.18
C ILE A 127 -5.50 21.82 -8.86
N GLY A 128 -5.45 23.02 -9.46
CA GLY A 128 -6.49 24.04 -9.30
C GLY A 128 -7.90 23.58 -9.71
N ASN A 129 -8.01 22.59 -10.60
CA ASN A 129 -9.29 22.03 -11.04
C ASN A 129 -9.93 21.11 -9.99
N LEU A 130 -9.24 20.77 -8.90
CA LEU A 130 -9.80 19.99 -7.79
C LEU A 130 -11.03 20.67 -7.17
N THR A 131 -11.09 22.01 -7.24
CA THR A 131 -12.22 22.83 -6.79
C THR A 131 -13.54 22.56 -7.54
N LEU A 132 -13.48 21.91 -8.70
CA LEU A 132 -14.65 21.51 -9.48
C LEU A 132 -15.30 20.21 -8.96
N ILE A 133 -14.59 19.46 -8.12
CA ILE A 133 -15.08 18.22 -7.51
C ILE A 133 -15.67 18.60 -6.16
N THR A 134 -16.97 18.42 -5.97
CA THR A 134 -17.66 18.85 -4.74
C THR A 134 -17.66 17.79 -3.64
N ASP A 135 -17.44 16.53 -4.01
CA ASP A 135 -17.38 15.41 -3.09
C ASP A 135 -15.97 15.28 -2.50
N THR A 136 -15.86 15.32 -1.16
CA THR A 136 -14.58 15.29 -0.46
C THR A 136 -13.85 13.96 -0.64
N ASP A 137 -14.57 12.84 -0.73
CA ASP A 137 -13.96 11.52 -0.92
C ASP A 137 -13.40 11.40 -2.34
N GLU A 138 -14.12 11.92 -3.34
CA GLU A 138 -13.59 12.04 -4.71
C GLU A 138 -12.41 13.02 -4.79
N GLN A 139 -12.40 14.13 -4.04
CA GLN A 139 -11.22 15.01 -3.98
C GLN A 139 -10.00 14.27 -3.40
N ASN A 140 -10.18 13.54 -2.30
CA ASN A 140 -9.13 12.74 -1.68
C ASN A 140 -8.62 11.66 -2.62
N LEU A 141 -9.52 11.00 -3.35
CA LEU A 141 -9.17 10.06 -4.41
C LEU A 141 -8.29 10.72 -5.47
N ILE A 142 -8.69 11.87 -6.03
CA ILE A 142 -7.90 12.55 -7.08
C ILE A 142 -6.50 12.93 -6.59
N MET A 143 -6.38 13.42 -5.35
CA MET A 143 -5.07 13.70 -4.75
C MET A 143 -4.21 12.44 -4.64
N THR A 144 -4.79 11.33 -4.21
CA THR A 144 -4.11 10.03 -4.13
C THR A 144 -3.72 9.52 -5.50
N LEU A 145 -4.61 9.59 -6.49
CA LEU A 145 -4.33 9.17 -7.87
C LEU A 145 -3.24 10.02 -8.51
N TYR A 146 -3.22 11.33 -8.24
CA TYR A 146 -2.19 12.22 -8.75
C TYR A 146 -0.82 11.90 -8.13
N ALA A 147 -0.75 11.68 -6.82
CA ALA A 147 0.49 11.22 -6.17
C ALA A 147 0.94 9.86 -6.71
N LEU A 148 0.01 8.90 -6.79
CA LEU A 148 0.25 7.55 -7.29
C LEU A 148 0.73 7.56 -8.75
N HIS A 149 0.15 8.38 -9.62
CA HIS A 149 0.54 8.40 -11.03
C HIS A 149 1.93 8.99 -11.25
N ASN A 150 2.35 9.94 -10.40
CA ASN A 150 3.67 10.55 -10.43
C ASN A 150 4.74 9.78 -9.63
N ASP A 151 4.35 8.71 -8.93
CA ASP A 151 5.26 7.87 -8.15
C ASP A 151 5.91 6.77 -9.00
N GLY A 152 7.22 6.59 -8.83
CA GLY A 152 8.02 5.57 -9.49
C GLY A 152 8.58 5.97 -10.86
N ASN A 153 9.62 5.23 -11.26
CA ASN A 153 10.22 5.32 -12.60
C ASN A 153 9.81 4.07 -13.38
N GLY A 154 9.11 4.21 -14.50
CA GLY A 154 8.64 3.05 -15.25
C GLY A 154 7.82 3.42 -16.48
N ASP A 155 7.34 2.38 -17.15
CA ASP A 155 6.45 2.46 -18.31
C ASP A 155 5.17 3.25 -17.98
N ASP A 156 4.78 4.14 -18.88
CA ASP A 156 3.55 4.92 -18.78
C ASP A 156 2.32 4.02 -18.78
N GLU A 157 2.34 2.90 -19.52
CA GLU A 157 1.22 1.95 -19.54
C GLU A 157 1.00 1.32 -18.17
N TRP A 158 2.07 0.85 -17.52
CA TRP A 158 1.99 0.29 -16.18
C TRP A 158 1.50 1.31 -15.15
N LYS A 159 2.01 2.55 -15.17
CA LYS A 159 1.52 3.62 -14.28
C LYS A 159 0.04 3.89 -14.50
N ASN A 160 -0.40 3.93 -15.76
CA ASN A 160 -1.81 4.12 -16.11
C ASN A 160 -2.68 3.00 -15.56
N ASN A 161 -2.29 1.74 -15.79
CA ASN A 161 -3.05 0.57 -15.35
C ASN A 161 -3.16 0.52 -13.82
N ARG A 162 -2.07 0.85 -13.12
CA ARG A 162 -2.03 0.98 -11.66
C ARG A 162 -2.95 2.09 -11.14
N THR A 163 -2.93 3.26 -11.77
CA THR A 163 -3.82 4.39 -11.42
C THR A 163 -5.29 4.03 -11.63
N ILE A 164 -5.62 3.37 -12.75
CA ILE A 164 -7.00 2.93 -13.05
C ILE A 164 -7.44 1.83 -12.08
N ALA A 165 -6.55 0.89 -11.75
CA ALA A 165 -6.83 -0.18 -10.77
C ALA A 165 -7.11 0.38 -9.37
N PHE A 166 -6.37 1.40 -8.94
CA PHE A 166 -6.65 2.10 -7.68
C PHE A 166 -8.02 2.76 -7.71
N ALA A 167 -8.31 3.51 -8.77
CA ALA A 167 -9.61 4.17 -8.95
C ALA A 167 -10.76 3.14 -8.99
N TYR A 168 -10.56 1.98 -9.62
CA TYR A 168 -11.56 0.92 -9.61
C TYR A 168 -11.84 0.40 -8.19
N GLY A 169 -10.79 0.05 -7.44
CA GLY A 169 -10.92 -0.52 -6.09
C GLY A 169 -11.49 0.48 -5.08
N ALA A 170 -11.16 1.76 -5.21
CA ALA A 170 -11.63 2.82 -4.32
C ALA A 170 -13.16 3.04 -4.36
N GLN A 171 -13.85 2.56 -5.40
CA GLN A 171 -15.32 2.54 -5.44
C GLN A 171 -15.93 1.60 -4.39
N HIS A 172 -15.15 0.65 -3.89
CA HIS A 172 -15.58 -0.33 -2.90
C HIS A 172 -15.08 0.06 -1.51
N ASN A 173 -13.76 0.17 -1.36
CA ASN A 173 -13.07 0.64 -0.15
C ASN A 173 -11.57 0.82 -0.42
N LEU A 174 -10.84 1.41 0.54
CA LEU A 174 -9.40 1.63 0.44
C LEU A 174 -8.60 0.32 0.34
N THR A 175 -9.04 -0.74 1.01
CA THR A 175 -8.38 -2.06 0.95
C THR A 175 -8.42 -2.62 -0.47
N GLN A 176 -9.58 -2.58 -1.14
CA GLN A 176 -9.72 -2.98 -2.54
C GLN A 176 -8.88 -2.09 -3.47
N ALA A 177 -8.80 -0.78 -3.19
CA ALA A 177 -7.92 0.12 -3.95
C ALA A 177 -6.46 -0.31 -3.88
N ILE A 178 -5.95 -0.58 -2.67
CA ILE A 178 -4.58 -1.03 -2.44
C ILE A 178 -4.36 -2.42 -3.03
N LEU A 179 -5.32 -3.34 -2.87
CA LEU A 179 -5.25 -4.69 -3.39
C LEU A 179 -5.13 -4.71 -4.92
N TYR A 180 -6.02 -4.04 -5.64
CA TYR A 180 -5.98 -4.04 -7.11
C TYR A 180 -4.75 -3.28 -7.63
N ALA A 181 -4.48 -2.08 -7.12
CA ALA A 181 -3.34 -1.28 -7.58
C ALA A 181 -2.01 -1.95 -7.26
N GLY A 182 -1.88 -2.51 -6.06
CA GLY A 182 -0.69 -3.25 -5.63
C GLY A 182 -0.49 -4.54 -6.41
N THR A 183 -1.55 -5.28 -6.71
CA THR A 183 -1.41 -6.50 -7.54
C THR A 183 -1.00 -6.16 -8.97
N VAL A 184 -1.56 -5.10 -9.58
CA VAL A 184 -1.08 -4.60 -10.88
C VAL A 184 0.37 -4.11 -10.79
N ASN A 185 0.76 -3.54 -9.65
CA ASN A 185 2.14 -3.13 -9.39
C ASN A 185 3.11 -4.33 -9.47
N LEU A 186 2.69 -5.53 -9.04
CA LEU A 186 3.53 -6.74 -9.09
C LEU A 186 3.90 -7.19 -10.51
N VAL A 187 3.16 -6.77 -11.53
CA VAL A 187 3.42 -7.16 -12.94
C VAL A 187 4.83 -6.77 -13.38
N GLN A 188 5.40 -5.71 -12.81
CA GLN A 188 6.77 -5.27 -13.12
C GLN A 188 7.84 -6.32 -12.73
N TYR A 189 7.53 -7.22 -11.80
CA TYR A 189 8.45 -8.24 -11.28
C TYR A 189 8.28 -9.61 -11.96
N LYS A 190 7.48 -9.69 -13.02
CA LYS A 190 7.22 -10.92 -13.78
C LYS A 190 8.44 -11.42 -14.57
N ASN A 191 9.54 -10.66 -14.60
CA ASN A 191 10.76 -10.94 -15.36
C ASN A 191 11.95 -11.38 -14.48
#